data_AF-A0A0K8RJ19-F1
#
_entry.id   AF-A0A0K8RJ19-F1
#
_cell.length_a   1.000
_cell.length_b   1.000
_cell.length_c   1.000
_cell.angle_alpha   90.00
_cell.angle_beta   90.00
_cell.angle_gamma   90.00
#
_symmetry.space_group_name_H-M   'P 1'
#
loop_
_entity.id
_entity.type
_entity.pdbx_description
1 polymer ?
#
loop_
_entity_poly.entity_id
_entity_poly.type
_entity_poly.pdbx_seq_one_letter_code
_entity_poly.pdbx_strand_id
1 'polypeptide(L)'
;MNLFMRTHRLFSSASVRRCSVSVKLEASRKVEVIDGKRIANEIETEIRSAIDSELVHGGRRPHLCAVLVGDDEGSAVYVKNKIKASERTGITSENIQPAIVNNAD
;
A
#
# COMPACT_ATOMS: atom_id res chain seq x y z
N MET A 1 -48.74 62.75 27.09
CA MET A 1 -49.88 62.24 27.88
C MET A 1 -49.98 60.74 27.68
N ASN A 2 -49.64 60.01 28.75
CA ASN A 2 -50.08 58.68 29.20
C ASN A 2 -50.56 57.62 28.21
N LEU A 3 -49.95 56.42 28.26
CA LEU A 3 -50.53 55.23 28.93
C LEU A 3 -49.46 54.11 28.97
N PHE A 4 -48.76 53.88 30.09
CA PHE A 4 -49.09 53.02 31.23
C PHE A 4 -49.11 51.50 30.92
N MET A 5 -48.16 50.81 31.57
CA MET A 5 -47.99 49.37 31.71
C MET A 5 -49.30 48.59 31.92
N ARG A 6 -49.35 47.36 31.38
CA ARG A 6 -49.84 46.21 32.16
C ARG A 6 -49.31 44.87 31.64
N THR A 7 -48.46 44.30 32.48
CA THR A 7 -47.96 42.93 32.56
C THR A 7 -49.04 41.86 32.48
N HIS A 8 -48.79 40.76 31.75
CA HIS A 8 -49.31 39.43 32.10
C HIS A 8 -48.28 38.33 31.80
N ARG A 9 -47.75 37.77 32.90
CA ARG A 9 -47.53 36.33 33.20
C ARG A 9 -46.82 35.45 32.16
N LEU A 10 -45.60 35.02 32.47
CA LEU A 10 -45.28 33.70 33.08
C LEU A 10 -45.30 32.54 32.07
N PHE A 11 -44.11 32.09 31.67
CA PHE A 11 -43.78 30.69 31.39
C PHE A 11 -42.23 30.60 31.41
N SER A 12 -41.60 30.38 32.57
CA SER A 12 -41.34 29.08 33.21
C SER A 12 -40.76 28.03 32.26
N SER A 13 -39.58 27.53 32.65
CA SER A 13 -38.96 26.24 32.29
C SER A 13 -38.71 25.96 30.80
N ALA A 14 -37.52 25.70 30.29
CA ALA A 14 -36.34 25.11 30.90
C ALA A 14 -35.12 25.65 30.14
N SER A 15 -34.16 26.19 30.88
CA SER A 15 -32.80 26.34 30.36
C SER A 15 -32.31 24.93 30.05
N VAL A 16 -32.33 24.56 28.77
CA VAL A 16 -31.58 23.42 28.27
C VAL A 16 -30.14 23.70 28.67
N ARG A 17 -29.70 23.10 29.77
CA ARG A 17 -28.29 23.03 30.13
C ARG A 17 -27.63 22.28 29.00
N ARG A 18 -27.16 23.02 28.01
CA ARG A 18 -26.25 22.52 26.99
C ARG A 18 -25.00 22.16 27.77
N CYS A 19 -24.92 20.91 28.18
CA CYS A 19 -23.69 20.34 28.69
C CYS A 19 -22.70 20.55 27.54
N SER A 20 -21.78 21.49 27.70
CA SER A 20 -20.67 21.67 26.79
C SER A 20 -19.79 20.45 26.98
N VAL A 21 -20.18 19.34 26.34
CA VAL A 21 -19.34 18.17 26.20
C VAL A 21 -18.15 18.64 25.40
N SER A 22 -17.13 19.08 26.13
CA SER A 22 -15.82 19.39 25.61
C SER A 22 -15.25 18.03 25.25
N VAL A 23 -15.53 17.57 24.04
CA VAL A 23 -14.86 16.39 23.50
C VAL A 23 -13.40 16.83 23.35
N LYS A 24 -12.58 16.49 24.35
CA LYS A 24 -11.13 16.54 24.21
C LYS A 24 -10.78 15.66 23.00
N LEU A 25 -10.34 16.30 21.93
CA LEU A 25 -9.70 15.64 20.79
C LEU A 25 -8.35 15.11 21.27
N GLU A 26 -8.38 13.94 21.89
CA GLU A 26 -7.23 13.13 22.30
C GLU A 26 -7.35 11.81 21.52
N ALA A 27 -6.36 11.22 20.88
CA ALA A 27 -4.96 11.52 20.67
C ALA A 27 -4.54 10.63 19.49
N SER A 28 -3.47 11.03 18.80
CA SER A 28 -2.81 10.32 17.69
C SER A 28 -2.80 8.80 17.90
N ARG A 29 -3.61 8.07 17.13
CA ARG A 29 -3.44 6.62 16.97
C ARG A 29 -2.18 6.44 16.13
N LYS A 30 -1.04 6.28 16.79
CA LYS A 30 0.23 6.04 16.13
C LYS A 30 0.17 4.66 15.49
N VAL A 31 -0.15 4.62 14.21
CA VAL A 31 -0.07 3.42 13.39
C VAL A 31 1.36 3.30 12.91
N GLU A 32 1.99 2.18 13.22
CA GLU A 32 3.29 1.86 12.65
C GLU A 32 3.07 1.42 11.20
N VAL A 33 3.56 2.22 10.25
CA VAL A 33 3.51 1.88 8.83
C VAL A 33 4.67 0.94 8.54
N ILE A 34 4.37 -0.29 8.12
CA ILE A 34 5.38 -1.23 7.67
C ILE A 34 5.95 -0.74 6.34
N ASP A 35 7.23 -0.36 6.33
CA ASP A 35 7.93 0.05 5.12
C ASP A 35 8.36 -1.18 4.31
N GLY A 36 7.46 -1.66 3.46
CA GLY A 36 7.72 -2.78 2.56
C GLY A 36 8.83 -2.50 1.54
N LYS A 37 9.13 -1.23 1.22
CA LYS A 37 10.22 -0.90 0.28
C LYS A 37 11.57 -1.12 0.94
N ARG A 38 11.73 -0.67 2.18
CA ARG A 38 12.94 -0.93 2.98
C ARG A 38 13.18 -2.43 3.11
N ILE A 39 12.16 -3.17 3.52
CA ILE A 39 12.24 -4.63 3.70
C ILE A 39 12.58 -5.33 2.37
N ALA A 40 11.96 -4.93 1.26
CA ALA A 40 12.25 -5.50 -0.05
C ALA A 40 13.72 -5.26 -0.47
N ASN A 41 14.27 -4.07 -0.22
CA ASN A 41 15.67 -3.77 -0.55
C ASN A 41 16.66 -4.58 0.30
N GLU A 42 16.33 -4.81 1.58
CA GLU A 42 17.12 -5.67 2.47
C GLU A 42 17.15 -7.10 1.93
N ILE A 43 15.98 -7.66 1.60
CA ILE A 43 15.86 -9.01 1.01
C ILE A 43 16.61 -9.12 -0.32
N GLU A 44 16.50 -8.12 -1.21
CA GLU A 44 17.22 -8.14 -2.49
C GLU A 44 18.74 -8.16 -2.31
N THR A 45 19.24 -7.47 -1.29
CA THR A 45 20.67 -7.44 -0.97
C THR A 45 21.14 -8.80 -0.45
N GLU A 46 20.35 -9.43 0.43
CA GLU A 46 20.61 -10.78 0.93
C GLU A 46 20.64 -11.82 -0.20
N ILE A 47 19.64 -11.78 -1.10
CA ILE A 47 19.57 -12.70 -2.25
C ILE A 47 20.78 -12.52 -3.16
N ARG A 48 21.19 -11.29 -3.45
CA ARG A 48 22.36 -11.03 -4.28
C ARG A 48 23.62 -11.64 -3.66
N SER A 49 23.84 -11.42 -2.36
CA SER A 49 24.96 -12.00 -1.63
C SER A 49 24.96 -13.54 -1.68
N ALA A 50 23.79 -14.16 -1.52
CA ALA A 50 23.65 -15.61 -1.62
C ALA A 50 23.99 -16.15 -3.01
N ILE A 51 23.51 -15.48 -4.07
CA ILE A 51 23.84 -15.84 -5.46
C ILE A 51 25.34 -15.71 -5.71
N ASP A 52 25.96 -14.60 -5.28
CA ASP A 52 27.38 -14.38 -5.46
C ASP A 52 28.22 -15.46 -4.74
N SER A 53 27.83 -15.87 -3.53
CA SER A 53 28.46 -16.99 -2.81
C SER A 53 28.34 -18.31 -3.56
N GLU A 54 27.16 -18.60 -4.11
CA GLU A 54 26.91 -19.84 -4.86
C GLU A 54 27.74 -19.89 -6.15
N LEU A 55 27.89 -18.76 -6.83
CA LEU A 55 28.73 -18.64 -8.03
C LEU A 55 30.21 -18.89 -7.71
N VAL A 56 30.70 -18.43 -6.56
CA VAL A 56 32.09 -18.69 -6.10
C VAL A 56 32.31 -20.18 -5.85
N HIS A 57 31.30 -20.92 -5.41
CA HIS A 57 31.35 -22.37 -5.22
C HIS A 57 31.21 -23.16 -6.53
N GLY A 58 31.20 -22.49 -7.68
CA GLY A 58 31.04 -23.13 -9.00
C GLY A 58 29.58 -23.43 -9.36
N GLY A 59 28.63 -22.90 -8.61
CA GLY A 59 27.20 -22.98 -8.92
C GLY A 59 26.84 -22.19 -10.18
N ARG A 60 25.65 -22.48 -10.72
CA ARG A 60 25.13 -21.81 -11.92
C ARG A 60 24.26 -20.62 -11.51
N ARG A 61 24.36 -19.51 -12.27
CA ARG A 61 23.49 -18.35 -12.08
C ARG A 61 22.01 -18.72 -12.29
N PRO A 62 21.11 -18.36 -11.36
CA PRO A 62 19.67 -18.58 -11.53
C PRO A 62 19.09 -17.82 -12.74
N HIS A 63 17.98 -18.35 -13.27
CA HIS A 63 17.27 -17.77 -14.40
C HIS A 63 15.76 -17.66 -14.13
N LEU A 64 15.18 -16.48 -14.40
CA LEU A 64 13.74 -16.23 -14.32
C LEU A 64 13.16 -16.01 -15.72
N CYS A 65 12.25 -16.88 -16.13
CA CYS A 65 11.43 -16.66 -17.32
C CYS A 65 10.02 -16.22 -16.90
N ALA A 66 9.60 -15.03 -17.32
CA ALA A 66 8.24 -14.54 -17.13
C ALA A 66 7.45 -14.65 -18.43
N VAL A 67 6.24 -15.22 -18.38
CA VAL A 67 5.36 -15.33 -19.55
C VAL A 67 4.20 -14.36 -19.38
N LEU A 68 4.03 -13.44 -20.33
CA LEU A 68 2.90 -12.51 -20.38
C LEU A 68 1.97 -12.91 -21.52
N VAL A 69 0.77 -13.37 -21.18
CA VAL A 69 -0.26 -13.77 -22.15
C VAL A 69 -1.31 -12.66 -22.26
N GLY A 70 -1.56 -12.19 -23.47
CA GLY A 70 -2.51 -11.11 -23.76
C GLY A 70 -1.95 -9.72 -23.49
N ASP A 71 -2.84 -8.72 -23.49
CA ASP A 71 -2.49 -7.29 -23.54
C ASP A 71 -2.88 -6.51 -22.29
N ASP A 72 -3.05 -7.18 -21.14
CA ASP A 72 -3.37 -6.49 -19.88
C ASP A 72 -2.20 -5.60 -19.40
N GLU A 73 -2.45 -4.30 -19.32
CA GLU A 73 -1.46 -3.30 -18.93
C GLU A 73 -0.94 -3.51 -17.50
N GLY A 74 -1.81 -3.94 -16.59
CA GLY A 74 -1.45 -4.22 -15.20
C GLY A 74 -0.43 -5.37 -15.11
N SER A 75 -0.70 -6.45 -15.85
CA SER A 75 0.19 -7.61 -15.98
C SER A 75 1.51 -7.23 -16.64
N ALA A 76 1.49 -6.38 -17.68
CA ALA A 76 2.71 -5.91 -18.32
C ALA A 76 3.62 -5.14 -17.35
N VAL A 77 3.06 -4.26 -16.51
CA VAL A 77 3.83 -3.54 -15.48
C VAL A 77 4.36 -4.52 -14.42
N TYR A 78 3.55 -5.47 -13.99
CA TYR A 78 3.94 -6.45 -12.99
C TYR A 78 5.08 -7.35 -13.46
N VAL A 79 5.03 -7.83 -14.71
CA VAL A 79 6.11 -8.60 -15.33
C VAL A 79 7.38 -7.77 -15.45
N LYS A 80 7.28 -6.51 -15.91
CA LYS A 80 8.44 -5.59 -15.95
C LYS A 80 9.09 -5.42 -14.57
N ASN A 81 8.29 -5.32 -13.51
CA ASN A 81 8.82 -5.20 -12.16
C ASN A 81 9.52 -6.49 -11.68
N LYS A 82 9.02 -7.67 -12.06
CA LYS A 82 9.70 -8.96 -11.78
C LYS A 82 11.05 -9.07 -12.49
N ILE A 83 11.12 -8.67 -13.76
CA ILE A 83 12.36 -8.64 -14.54
C ILE A 83 13.37 -7.70 -13.88
N LYS A 84 12.96 -6.46 -13.56
CA LYS A 84 13.82 -5.48 -12.86
C LYS A 84 14.29 -5.95 -11.49
N ALA A 85 13.44 -6.62 -10.72
CA ALA A 85 13.84 -7.19 -9.43
C ALA A 85 14.91 -8.28 -9.59
N SER A 86 14.78 -9.11 -10.63
CA SER A 86 15.74 -10.17 -10.95
C SER A 86 17.09 -9.61 -11.40
N GLU A 87 17.08 -8.57 -12.24
CA GLU A 87 18.29 -7.86 -12.65
C GLU A 87 19.01 -7.25 -11.43
N ARG A 88 18.25 -6.67 -10.49
CA ARG A 88 18.82 -6.16 -9.24
C ARG A 88 19.42 -7.31 -8.42
N THR A 89 18.81 -8.47 -8.29
CA THR A 89 19.41 -9.55 -7.48
C THR A 89 20.55 -10.30 -8.18
N GLY A 90 20.82 -10.04 -9.47
CA GLY A 90 21.84 -10.74 -10.25
C GLY A 90 21.33 -12.03 -10.90
N ILE A 91 20.01 -12.22 -10.93
CA ILE A 91 19.33 -13.31 -11.63
C ILE A 91 19.19 -12.94 -13.11
N THR A 92 19.56 -13.86 -14.00
CA THR A 92 19.29 -13.66 -15.44
C THR A 92 17.80 -13.77 -15.70
N SER A 93 17.24 -12.95 -16.58
CA SER A 93 15.80 -12.94 -16.80
C SER A 93 15.42 -12.79 -18.26
N GLU A 94 14.26 -13.35 -18.60
CA GLU A 94 13.66 -13.30 -19.93
C GLU A 94 12.15 -13.08 -19.80
N ASN A 95 11.58 -12.31 -20.73
CA ASN A 95 10.14 -12.09 -20.83
C ASN A 95 9.64 -12.65 -22.16
N ILE A 96 8.72 -13.61 -22.10
CA ILE A 96 8.12 -14.28 -23.24
C ILE A 96 6.69 -13.78 -23.44
N GLN A 97 6.40 -13.33 -24.65
CA GLN A 97 5.07 -12.92 -25.08
C GLN A 97 4.62 -13.80 -26.26
N PRO A 98 3.83 -14.86 -26.01
CA PRO A 98 3.31 -15.71 -27.07
C PRO A 98 2.25 -14.96 -27.88
N ALA A 99 2.38 -15.00 -29.21
CA ALA A 99 1.42 -14.39 -30.13
C ALA A 99 0.08 -15.15 -30.22
N ILE A 100 0.10 -16.46 -29.97
CA ILE A 100 -1.08 -17.33 -30.00
C ILE A 100 -0.93 -18.31 -28.83
N VAL A 101 -1.95 -18.38 -27.97
CA VAL A 101 -2.03 -19.38 -26.90
C VAL A 101 -3.06 -20.42 -27.28
N ASN A 102 -2.58 -21.60 -27.67
CA ASN A 102 -3.41 -22.79 -27.77
C ASN A 102 -3.16 -23.60 -26.50
N ASN A 103 -4.21 -23.85 -25.73
CA ASN A 103 -4.13 -24.86 -24.68
C ASN A 103 -4.16 -26.22 -25.39
N ALA A 104 -3.08 -26.98 -25.30
CA ALA A 104 -3.08 -28.36 -25.75
C ALA A 104 -3.85 -29.18 -24.71
N ASP A 105 -5.07 -29.59 -25.05
CA ASP A 105 -5.82 -30.63 -24.34
C ASP A 105 -5.24 -32.02 -24.66
#